data_AF-A0A1V6EBN5-F1
#
_entry.id   AF-A0A1V6EBN5-F1
#
_cell.length_a   1.000
_cell.length_b   1.000
_cell.length_c   1.000
_cell.angle_alpha   90.00
_cell.angle_beta   90.00
_cell.angle_gamma   90.00
#
_symmetry.space_group_name_H-M   'P 1'
#
loop_
_entity.id
_entity.type
_entity.pdbx_description
1 polymer ?
#
loop_
_entity_poly.entity_id
_entity_poly.type
_entity_poly.pdbx_seq_one_letter_code
_entity_poly.pdbx_strand_id
1 'polypeptide(L)'
;MECKKRHVIAAFLLGASISTLFGFVSSYSNLYGSYPSFSSKAYRPSKPFSKDEYSISRYRQQVEQYRDDCESYIQAANNDIATIRREIQRAIDETNAVVSEYNSFVRFGF
;
A
#
# COMPACT_ATOMS: atom_id res chain seq x y z
N MET A 1 27.06 41.78 -8.17
CA MET A 1 26.21 40.85 -8.98
C MET A 1 26.32 39.37 -8.58
N GLU A 2 27.10 39.02 -7.54
CA GLU A 2 27.32 37.62 -7.13
C GLU A 2 26.24 37.06 -6.18
N CYS A 3 25.62 37.92 -5.36
CA CYS A 3 24.64 37.48 -4.35
C CYS A 3 23.33 36.97 -4.98
N LYS A 4 22.81 37.62 -6.04
CA LYS A 4 21.58 37.20 -6.74
C LYS A 4 21.74 35.83 -7.44
N LYS A 5 22.91 35.53 -8.00
CA LYS A 5 23.17 34.26 -8.69
C LYS A 5 23.15 33.07 -7.73
N ARG A 6 23.67 33.23 -6.51
CA ARG A 6 23.64 32.20 -5.46
C ARG A 6 22.22 31.84 -5.00
N HIS A 7 21.33 32.83 -4.93
CA HIS A 7 19.92 32.61 -4.53
C HIS A 7 19.10 31.94 -5.64
N VAL A 8 19.38 32.26 -6.91
CA VAL A 8 18.73 31.60 -8.06
C VAL A 8 19.18 30.13 -8.19
N ILE A 9 20.46 29.85 -7.96
CA ILE A 9 20.99 28.47 -7.96
C ILE A 9 20.44 27.66 -6.78
N ALA A 10 20.32 28.25 -5.59
CA ALA A 10 19.70 27.61 -4.44
C ALA A 10 18.20 27.33 -4.65
N ALA A 11 17.47 28.26 -5.28
CA ALA A 11 16.06 28.06 -5.63
C ALA A 11 15.87 26.95 -6.69
N PHE A 12 16.79 26.82 -7.65
CA PHE A 12 16.76 25.76 -8.66
C PHE A 12 17.11 24.38 -8.08
N LEU A 13 18.01 24.31 -7.10
CA LEU A 13 18.34 23.06 -6.39
C LEU A 13 17.25 22.61 -5.41
N LEU A 14 16.49 23.55 -4.83
CA LEU A 14 15.32 23.25 -3.99
C LEU A 14 14.08 22.82 -4.80
N GLY A 15 13.99 23.20 -6.08
CA GLY A 15 12.89 22.80 -6.97
C GLY A 15 13.04 21.42 -7.63
N ALA A 16 14.24 20.83 -7.61
CA ALA A 16 14.55 19.60 -8.33
C ALA A 16 14.28 18.30 -7.54
N SER A 17 13.76 18.36 -6.31
CA SER A 17 13.60 17.20 -5.43
C SER A 17 12.23 16.49 -5.53
N ILE A 18 11.32 16.93 -6.40
CA ILE A 18 10.02 16.28 -6.61
C ILE A 18 10.06 15.41 -7.88
N SER A 19 11.01 14.49 -7.95
CA SER A 19 10.91 13.35 -8.86
C SER A 19 10.35 12.18 -8.08
N THR A 20 9.04 12.09 -8.12
CA THR A 20 8.20 11.02 -7.57
C THR A 20 8.67 9.64 -8.02
N LEU A 21 9.41 8.95 -7.16
CA LEU A 21 9.59 7.51 -7.24
C LEU A 21 8.32 6.81 -6.72
N PHE A 22 7.20 6.91 -7.45
CA PHE A 22 6.06 6.01 -7.27
C PHE A 22 6.35 4.70 -8.00
N GLY A 23 7.29 3.94 -7.46
CA GLY A 23 7.66 2.63 -7.96
C GLY A 23 7.48 1.57 -6.89
N PHE A 24 6.24 1.26 -6.50
CA PHE A 24 5.98 -0.03 -5.87
C PHE A 24 4.69 -0.64 -6.42
N VAL A 25 4.87 -1.50 -7.43
CA VAL A 25 3.86 -2.46 -7.86
C VAL A 25 3.80 -3.53 -6.79
N SER A 26 3.02 -3.29 -5.72
CA SER A 26 2.58 -4.40 -4.87
C SER A 26 1.48 -5.15 -5.63
N SER A 27 1.89 -6.09 -6.50
CA SER A 27 0.97 -6.91 -7.30
C SER A 27 0.05 -7.82 -6.48
N TYR A 28 0.17 -7.81 -5.14
CA TYR A 28 -0.64 -8.58 -4.21
C TYR A 28 -1.47 -7.65 -3.34
N SER A 29 -2.78 -7.63 -3.61
CA SER A 29 -3.81 -6.86 -2.91
C SER A 29 -5.05 -7.73 -2.73
N ASN A 30 -5.75 -7.58 -1.61
CA ASN A 30 -7.07 -8.19 -1.40
C ASN A 30 -8.21 -7.30 -1.89
N LEU A 31 -7.95 -6.01 -2.18
CA LEU A 31 -8.95 -4.99 -2.49
C LEU A 31 -9.56 -5.19 -3.89
N TYR A 32 -10.65 -5.95 -3.95
CA TYR A 32 -11.56 -6.01 -5.09
C TYR A 32 -13.00 -5.85 -4.58
N GLY A 33 -13.51 -4.61 -4.58
CA GLY A 33 -14.80 -4.30 -3.97
C GLY A 33 -14.76 -4.34 -2.44
N SER A 34 -15.70 -5.04 -1.81
CA SER A 34 -15.66 -5.27 -0.36
C SER A 34 -14.45 -6.09 0.04
N TYR A 35 -13.81 -5.74 1.16
CA TYR A 35 -12.62 -6.44 1.62
C TYR A 35 -12.97 -7.92 1.92
N PRO A 36 -12.36 -8.88 1.22
CA PRO A 36 -12.73 -10.29 1.34
C PRO A 36 -12.31 -10.84 2.70
N SER A 37 -13.15 -11.68 3.31
CA SER A 37 -12.74 -12.43 4.50
C SER A 37 -11.74 -13.53 4.12
N PHE A 38 -10.85 -13.94 5.03
CA PHE A 38 -9.91 -15.04 4.77
C PHE A 38 -10.64 -16.33 4.36
N SER A 39 -11.78 -16.64 5.00
CA SER A 39 -12.60 -17.81 4.66
C SER A 39 -13.21 -17.78 3.25
N SER A 40 -13.24 -16.62 2.58
CA SER A 40 -13.63 -16.51 1.17
C SER A 40 -12.50 -16.86 0.19
N LYS A 41 -11.25 -16.94 0.69
CA LYS A 41 -10.04 -17.19 -0.10
C LYS A 41 -9.44 -18.58 0.15
N ALA A 42 -9.60 -19.10 1.37
CA ALA A 42 -9.06 -20.39 1.76
C ALA A 42 -10.15 -21.34 2.25
N TYR A 43 -10.06 -22.60 1.81
CA TYR A 43 -10.95 -23.65 2.27
C TYR A 43 -10.36 -24.36 3.49
N ARG A 44 -11.06 -24.30 4.64
CA ARG A 44 -10.61 -24.99 5.85
C ARG A 44 -10.59 -26.50 5.62
N PRO A 45 -9.44 -27.18 5.76
CA PRO A 45 -9.37 -28.62 5.57
C PRO A 45 -10.17 -29.34 6.66
N SER A 46 -10.80 -30.44 6.25
CA SER A 46 -11.56 -31.31 7.16
C SER A 46 -10.73 -32.54 7.50
N LYS A 47 -10.75 -32.91 8.79
CA LYS A 47 -10.05 -34.12 9.25
C LYS A 47 -10.53 -35.35 8.45
N PRO A 48 -9.63 -36.24 8.00
CA PRO A 48 -10.05 -37.47 7.35
C PRO A 48 -10.71 -38.42 8.35
N PHE A 49 -11.58 -39.30 7.85
CA PHE A 49 -12.22 -40.35 8.67
C PHE A 49 -11.25 -41.48 9.02
N SER A 50 -10.26 -41.70 8.15
CA SER A 50 -9.27 -42.78 8.24
C SER A 50 -7.89 -42.22 8.57
N LYS A 51 -7.05 -43.07 9.18
CA LYS A 51 -5.64 -42.81 9.48
C LYS A 51 -4.69 -43.56 8.54
N ASP A 52 -5.18 -44.05 7.40
CA ASP A 52 -4.31 -44.61 6.38
C ASP A 52 -3.35 -43.54 5.83
N GLU A 53 -2.22 -44.00 5.30
CA GLU A 53 -1.12 -43.13 4.85
C GLU A 53 -1.59 -42.13 3.78
N TYR A 54 -2.47 -42.56 2.87
CA TYR A 54 -3.00 -41.70 1.82
C TYR A 54 -3.87 -40.58 2.42
N SER A 55 -4.79 -40.90 3.32
CA SER A 55 -5.64 -39.93 4.01
C SER A 55 -4.82 -38.91 4.81
N ILE A 56 -3.78 -39.36 5.52
CA ILE A 56 -2.90 -38.48 6.29
C ILE A 56 -2.08 -37.57 5.36
N SER A 57 -1.48 -38.13 4.31
CA SER A 57 -0.66 -37.38 3.36
C SER A 57 -1.47 -36.29 2.66
N ARG A 58 -2.69 -36.63 2.20
CA ARG A 58 -3.61 -35.66 1.61
C ARG A 58 -4.00 -34.56 2.61
N TYR A 59 -4.36 -34.94 3.84
CA TYR A 59 -4.75 -33.95 4.85
C TYR A 59 -3.58 -33.00 5.19
N ARG A 60 -2.35 -33.52 5.29
CA ARG A 60 -1.15 -32.71 5.47
C ARG A 60 -1.00 -31.67 4.34
N GLN A 61 -1.11 -32.09 3.08
CA GLN A 61 -1.02 -31.16 1.94
C GLN A 61 -2.08 -30.05 2.01
N GLN A 62 -3.32 -30.38 2.42
CA GLN A 62 -4.37 -29.38 2.56
C GLN A 62 -4.11 -28.41 3.71
N VAL A 63 -3.52 -28.89 4.82
CA VAL A 63 -3.12 -28.04 5.96
C VAL A 63 -1.97 -27.11 5.55
N GLU A 64 -0.98 -27.61 4.82
CA GLU A 64 0.12 -26.81 4.26
C GLU A 64 -0.43 -25.73 3.32
N GLN A 65 -1.32 -26.09 2.38
CA GLN A 65 -1.96 -25.11 1.50
C GLN A 65 -2.74 -24.05 2.28
N TYR A 66 -3.54 -24.44 3.28
CA TYR A 66 -4.31 -23.50 4.09
C TYR A 66 -3.41 -22.52 4.87
N ARG A 67 -2.23 -22.96 5.31
CA ARG A 67 -1.21 -22.09 5.92
C ARG A 67 -0.66 -21.11 4.89
N ASP A 68 -0.28 -21.59 3.71
CA ASP A 68 0.32 -20.76 2.66
C ASP A 68 -0.69 -19.71 2.14
N ASP A 69 -1.98 -20.07 2.05
CA ASP A 69 -3.08 -19.14 1.74
C ASP A 69 -3.22 -18.05 2.83
N CYS A 70 -3.05 -18.42 4.11
CA CYS A 70 -3.09 -17.48 5.23
C CYS A 70 -1.94 -16.46 5.16
N GLU A 71 -0.72 -16.95 4.91
CA GLU A 71 0.47 -16.09 4.75
C GLU A 71 0.28 -15.11 3.59
N SER A 72 -0.21 -15.60 2.45
CA SER A 72 -0.51 -14.79 1.27
C SER A 72 -1.57 -13.72 1.56
N TYR A 73 -2.65 -14.10 2.26
CA TYR A 73 -3.71 -13.17 2.65
C TYR A 73 -3.20 -12.06 3.58
N ILE A 74 -2.36 -12.40 4.56
CA ILE A 74 -1.73 -11.44 5.49
C ILE A 74 -0.79 -10.49 4.73
N GLN A 75 0.02 -11.00 3.82
CA GLN A 75 0.92 -10.18 3.01
C GLN A 75 0.15 -9.16 2.18
N ALA A 76 -0.90 -9.60 1.47
CA ALA A 76 -1.77 -8.71 0.71
C ALA A 76 -2.45 -7.67 1.61
N ALA A 77 -2.90 -8.06 2.81
CA ALA A 77 -3.51 -7.14 3.75
C ALA A 77 -2.55 -6.05 4.24
N ASN A 78 -1.29 -6.40 4.50
CA ASN A 78 -0.28 -5.42 4.89
C ASN A 78 0.05 -4.44 3.76
N ASN A 79 0.09 -4.92 2.50
CA ASN A 79 0.25 -4.06 1.33
C ASN A 79 -0.92 -3.08 1.18
N ASP A 80 -2.14 -3.56 1.41
CA ASP A 80 -3.35 -2.74 1.36
C ASP A 80 -3.33 -1.66 2.44
N ILE A 81 -2.95 -2.00 3.69
CA ILE A 81 -2.77 -1.04 4.78
C ILE A 81 -1.73 0.03 4.41
N ALA A 82 -0.60 -0.36 3.85
CA ALA A 82 0.45 0.57 3.44
C ALA A 82 -0.05 1.53 2.34
N THR A 83 -0.80 1.01 1.38
CA THR A 83 -1.43 1.81 0.31
C THR A 83 -2.45 2.79 0.88
N ILE A 84 -3.35 2.33 1.75
CA ILE A 84 -4.37 3.16 2.41
C ILE A 84 -3.71 4.32 3.19
N ARG A 85 -2.67 4.02 3.98
CA ARG A 85 -1.92 5.07 4.72
C ARG A 85 -1.31 6.11 3.80
N ARG A 86 -0.78 5.69 2.65
CA ARG A 86 -0.20 6.60 1.65
C ARG A 86 -1.27 7.50 1.04
N GLU A 87 -2.41 6.94 0.65
CA GLU A 87 -3.51 7.73 0.07
C GLU A 87 -4.14 8.69 1.08
N ILE A 88 -4.20 8.30 2.37
CA ILE A 88 -4.59 9.23 3.46
C ILE A 88 -3.62 10.41 3.53
N GLN A 89 -2.30 10.15 3.54
CA GLN A 89 -1.31 11.22 3.59
C GLN A 89 -1.40 12.13 2.36
N ARG A 90 -1.57 11.53 1.17
CA ARG A 90 -1.76 12.27 -0.07
C ARG A 90 -2.97 13.21 -0.02
N ALA A 91 -4.11 12.73 0.50
CA ALA A 91 -5.30 13.57 0.65
C ALA A 91 -5.08 14.74 1.63
N ILE A 92 -4.32 14.52 2.71
CA ILE A 92 -3.92 15.58 3.65
C ILE A 92 -3.04 16.62 2.94
N ASP A 93 -2.03 16.16 2.19
CA ASP A 93 -1.09 17.03 1.49
C ASP A 93 -1.80 17.85 0.41
N GLU A 94 -2.70 17.23 -0.36
CA GLU A 94 -3.52 17.91 -1.36
C GLU A 94 -4.42 18.98 -0.72
N THR A 95 -5.06 18.68 0.41
CA THR A 95 -5.89 19.65 1.13
C THR A 95 -5.05 20.83 1.65
N ASN A 96 -3.89 20.54 2.25
CA ASN A 96 -2.99 21.59 2.75
C ASN A 96 -2.46 22.47 1.63
N ALA A 97 -2.17 21.91 0.46
CA ALA A 97 -1.77 22.67 -0.72
C ALA A 97 -2.86 23.66 -1.14
N VAL A 98 -4.12 23.21 -1.24
CA VAL A 98 -5.26 24.08 -1.59
C VAL A 98 -5.46 25.19 -0.56
N VAL A 99 -5.39 24.87 0.74
CA VAL A 99 -5.51 25.88 1.81
C VAL A 99 -4.36 26.88 1.77
N SER A 100 -3.13 26.41 1.51
CA SER A 100 -1.96 27.28 1.38
C SER A 100 -2.08 28.22 0.18
N GLU A 101 -2.52 27.71 -0.96
CA GLU A 101 -2.79 28.49 -2.17
C GLU A 101 -3.83 29.58 -1.90
N TYR A 102 -4.96 29.21 -1.28
CA TYR A 102 -5.99 30.17 -0.87
C TYR A 102 -5.45 31.27 0.05
N ASN A 103 -4.71 30.88 1.09
CA ASN A 103 -4.13 31.84 2.04
C ASN A 103 -3.12 32.77 1.36
N SER A 104 -2.33 32.26 0.42
CA SER A 104 -1.40 33.05 -0.39
C SER A 104 -2.16 34.07 -1.26
N PHE A 105 -3.22 33.62 -1.95
CA PHE A 105 -4.05 34.48 -2.79
C PHE A 105 -4.72 35.59 -1.98
N VAL A 106 -5.34 35.28 -0.84
CA VAL A 106 -5.97 36.29 0.02
C VAL A 106 -4.95 37.32 0.53
N ARG A 107 -3.72 36.90 0.82
CA ARG A 107 -2.70 37.77 1.41
C ARG A 107 -1.96 38.63 0.39
N PHE A 108 -1.67 38.07 -0.79
CA PHE A 108 -0.77 38.69 -1.76
C PHE A 108 -1.42 38.97 -3.11
N GLY A 109 -2.64 38.47 -3.36
CA GLY A 109 -3.30 38.56 -4.67
C GLY A 109 -2.70 37.58 -5.69
N PHE A 110 -2.53 38.06 -6.92
CA PHE A 110 -1.92 37.33 -8.04
C PHE A 110 -0.40 37.52 -8.07
#